data_AF-A0A941X6F9-F1
#
_entry.id   AF-A0A941X6F9-F1
#
_cell.length_a   1.000
_cell.length_b   1.000
_cell.length_c   1.000
_cell.angle_alpha   90.00
_cell.angle_beta   90.00
_cell.angle_gamma   90.00
#
_symmetry.space_group_name_H-M   'P 1'
#
loop_
_entity.id
_entity.type
_entity.pdbx_description
1 polymer ?
#
loop_
_entity_poly.entity_id
_entity_poly.type
_entity_poly.pdbx_seq_one_letter_code
_entity_poly.pdbx_strand_id
1 'polypeptide(L)' 'MATWIVGGVLLVIVGAVIWKMIKDKKSGNSACSCGGDCGKCKGCH' A
#
# COMPACT_ATOMS: atom_id res chain seq x y z
N MET A 1 -10.79 28.58 -13.29
CA MET A 1 -9.45 28.56 -12.65
C MET A 1 -9.43 27.71 -11.38
N ALA A 2 -10.41 27.82 -10.48
CA ALA A 2 -10.49 27.01 -9.26
C ALA A 2 -10.67 25.48 -9.47
N THR A 3 -11.23 25.07 -10.61
CA THR A 3 -11.46 23.66 -10.97
C THR A 3 -10.18 22.83 -11.04
N TRP A 4 -9.06 23.43 -11.43
CA TRP A 4 -7.77 22.73 -11.50
C TRP A 4 -7.19 22.41 -10.12
N ILE A 5 -7.44 23.29 -9.15
CA ILE A 5 -6.98 23.12 -7.76
C ILE A 5 -7.79 22.00 -7.09
N VAL A 6 -9.13 22.04 -7.24
CA VAL A 6 -10.03 21.02 -6.70
C VAL A 6 -9.76 19.67 -7.36
N GLY A 7 -9.57 19.68 -8.68
CA GLY A 7 -9.08 18.55 -9.46
C GLY A 7 -7.84 17.99 -8.78
N GLY A 8 -6.73 18.75 -8.81
CA GLY A 8 -5.41 18.41 -8.26
C GLY A 8 -5.41 17.85 -6.83
N VAL A 9 -6.18 18.44 -5.92
CA VAL A 9 -6.29 17.94 -4.54
C VAL A 9 -6.90 16.54 -4.50
N LEU A 10 -7.95 16.30 -5.30
CA LEU A 10 -8.64 15.01 -5.29
C LEU A 10 -7.74 13.86 -5.76
N LEU A 11 -6.97 14.04 -6.85
CA LEU A 11 -6.06 12.98 -7.31
C LEU A 11 -4.85 12.77 -6.39
N VAL A 12 -4.39 13.78 -5.65
CA VAL A 12 -3.35 13.59 -4.64
C VAL A 12 -3.87 12.74 -3.49
N ILE A 13 -5.09 13.02 -3.00
CA ILE A 13 -5.71 12.25 -1.91
C ILE A 13 -5.94 10.80 -2.35
N VAL A 14 -6.57 10.59 -3.52
CA VAL A 14 -6.84 9.24 -4.04
C VAL A 14 -5.55 8.47 -4.30
N GLY A 15 -4.54 9.11 -4.89
CA GLY A 15 -3.22 8.53 -5.10
C GLY A 15 -2.55 8.13 -3.79
N ALA A 16 -2.55 9.00 -2.79
CA ALA A 16 -1.99 8.72 -1.47
C ALA A 16 -2.70 7.57 -0.75
N VAL A 17 -4.04 7.48 -0.85
CA VAL A 17 -4.83 6.38 -0.28
C VAL A 17 -4.47 5.06 -0.94
N ILE A 18 -4.42 4.99 -2.27
CA ILE A 18 -4.04 3.77 -3.01
C ILE A 18 -2.59 3.38 -2.67
N TRP A 19 -1.69 4.35 -2.62
CA TRP A 19 -0.29 4.12 -2.30
C TRP A 19 -0.11 3.60 -0.87
N LYS A 20 -0.85 4.18 0.09
CA LYS A 20 -0.93 3.65 1.47
C LYS A 20 -1.51 2.24 1.47
N MET A 21 -2.64 1.97 0.83
CA MET A 21 -3.19 0.62 0.76
C MET A 21 -2.22 -0.41 0.17
N ILE A 22 -1.44 -0.06 -0.86
CA ILE A 22 -0.41 -0.95 -1.42
C ILE A 22 0.74 -1.14 -0.43
N LYS A 23 1.20 -0.06 0.20
CA LYS A 23 2.31 -0.09 1.16
C LYS A 23 1.93 -0.82 2.45
N ASP A 24 0.71 -0.64 2.92
CA ASP A 24 0.09 -1.33 4.05
C ASP A 24 -0.19 -2.79 3.70
N LYS A 25 -0.57 -3.14 2.46
CA LYS A 25 -0.60 -4.55 2.02
C LYS A 25 0.79 -5.18 1.98
N LYS A 26 1.83 -4.40 1.65
CA LYS A 26 3.23 -4.85 1.63
C LYS A 26 3.87 -4.89 3.02
N SER A 27 3.38 -4.13 3.98
CA SER A 27 3.93 -4.00 5.34
C SER A 27 3.07 -4.66 6.44
N GLY A 28 1.79 -4.92 6.16
CA GLY A 28 0.78 -5.41 7.11
C GLY A 28 0.58 -6.92 7.08
N ASN A 29 1.35 -7.66 6.30
CA ASN A 29 1.41 -9.12 6.38
C ASN A 29 2.73 -9.57 7.00
N SER A 30 3.02 -9.03 8.18
CA SER A 30 4.22 -9.36 8.95
C SER A 30 3.94 -9.63 10.43
N ALA A 31 2.66 -9.78 10.82
CA ALA A 31 2.32 -10.44 12.08
C ALA A 31 2.49 -11.97 12.00
N CYS A 32 2.63 -12.52 10.79
CA CYS A 32 3.23 -13.81 10.52
C CYS A 32 4.34 -13.58 9.49
N SER A 33 5.56 -14.05 9.76
CA SER A 33 6.77 -13.72 9.00
C SER A 33 6.83 -14.27 7.56
N CYS A 34 5.71 -14.65 6.95
CA CYS A 34 5.60 -15.00 5.53
C CYS A 34 4.50 -14.17 4.86
N GLY A 35 4.86 -12.93 4.51
CA GLY A 35 4.06 -12.01 3.71
C GLY A 35 3.99 -12.43 2.24
N GLY A 36 3.19 -13.44 1.92
CA GLY A 36 2.74 -13.70 0.55
C GLY A 36 3.69 -14.45 -0.38
N ASP A 37 4.87 -14.88 0.07
CA ASP A 37 5.81 -15.74 -0.66
C ASP A 37 6.14 -17.01 0.16
N CYS A 38 5.12 -17.78 0.54
CA CYS A 38 5.27 -19.09 1.20
C CYS A 38 5.89 -20.18 0.29
N GLY A 39 6.54 -19.82 -0.83
CA GLY A 39 7.39 -20.72 -1.62
C GLY A 39 8.88 -20.61 -1.27
N LYS A 40 9.29 -19.56 -0.54
CA LYS A 40 10.71 -19.28 -0.23
C LYS A 40 11.03 -19.24 1.28
N CYS A 41 10.02 -19.36 2.14
CA CYS A 41 10.20 -19.46 3.60
C CYS A 41 10.79 -20.83 4.00
N LYS A 42 12.10 -21.03 3.80
CA LYS A 42 12.87 -22.20 4.26
C LYS A 42 13.27 -22.14 5.76
N GLY A 43 12.62 -21.32 6.58
CA GLY A 43 13.14 -20.98 7.92
C GLY A 43 12.11 -20.61 8.98
N CYS A 44 10.85 -21.05 8.86
CA CYS A 44 9.96 -21.04 10.03
C CYS A 44 10.25 -22.29 10.86
N HIS A 45 10.97 -22.10 11.96
CA HIS A 45 10.99 -23.01 13.11
C HIS A 45 10.22 -22.32 14.24
#